data_AF-A0A529AVN4-F1
#
_entry.id   AF-A0A529AVN4-F1
#
_cell.length_a   1.000
_cell.length_b   1.000
_cell.length_c   1.000
_cell.angle_alpha   90.00
_cell.angle_beta   90.00
_cell.angle_gamma   90.00
#
_symmetry.space_group_name_H-M   'P 1'
#
loop_
_entity.id
_entity.type
_entity.pdbx_description
1 polymer ?
#
loop_
_entity_poly.entity_id
_entity_poly.type
_entity_poly.pdbx_seq_one_letter_code
_entity_poly.pdbx_strand_id
1 'polypeptide(L)'
;MRIGWYINRLRSMQPAEVLHRLGEQRRRIASRRRDDGWERYASRPLHPVLLGWRDAALAATPAQRQAIAAAAQKTLGGQFSALGRTWPPRDPD
;
A
#
# COMPACT_ATOMS: atom_id res chain seq x y z
N MET A 1 31.74 14.07 -11.67
CA MET A 1 31.26 13.66 -13.01
C MET A 1 31.64 14.72 -14.03
N ARG A 2 32.38 14.38 -15.11
CA ARG A 2 32.87 15.36 -16.09
C ARG A 2 31.79 15.71 -17.12
N ILE A 3 31.36 16.98 -17.11
CA ILE A 3 30.36 17.56 -18.05
C ILE A 3 30.66 17.22 -19.52
N GLY A 4 31.92 17.13 -19.90
CA GLY A 4 32.33 16.78 -21.27
C GLY A 4 31.82 15.42 -21.77
N TRP A 5 31.66 14.42 -20.89
CA TRP A 5 31.12 13.12 -21.29
C TRP A 5 29.63 13.19 -21.63
N TYR A 6 28.85 13.98 -20.87
CA TYR A 6 27.44 14.22 -21.16
C TYR A 6 27.25 14.97 -22.47
N ILE A 7 28.09 15.98 -22.74
CA ILE A 7 28.03 16.75 -23.99
C ILE A 7 28.31 15.85 -25.20
N ASN A 8 29.35 15.01 -25.14
CA ASN A 8 29.65 14.09 -26.24
C ASN A 8 28.55 13.06 -26.45
N ARG A 9 27.98 12.53 -25.36
CA ARG A 9 26.86 11.58 -25.42
C ARG A 9 25.60 12.19 -26.02
N LEU A 10 25.30 13.46 -25.74
CA LEU A 10 24.16 14.15 -26.33
C LEU A 10 24.37 14.46 -27.81
N ARG A 11 25.61 14.80 -28.20
CA ARG A 11 25.97 15.01 -29.61
C ARG A 11 25.91 13.74 -30.44
N SER A 12 26.15 12.58 -29.84
CA SER A 12 26.03 11.28 -30.52
C SER A 12 24.61 10.71 -30.54
N MET A 13 23.62 11.40 -29.95
CA MET A 13 22.23 10.97 -29.91
C MET A 13 21.39 11.68 -30.97
N GLN A 14 20.39 10.97 -31.50
CA GLN A 14 19.40 11.58 -32.39
C GLN A 14 18.48 12.54 -31.60
N PRO A 15 18.09 13.70 -32.15
CA PRO A 15 17.28 14.69 -31.44
C PRO A 15 15.96 14.13 -30.86
N ALA A 16 15.32 13.19 -31.58
CA ALA A 16 14.11 12.52 -31.13
C ALA A 16 14.35 11.66 -29.88
N GLU A 17 15.50 10.99 -29.80
CA GLU A 17 15.88 10.18 -28.65
C GLU A 17 16.12 11.05 -27.41
N VAL A 18 16.73 12.23 -27.58
CA VAL A 18 16.94 13.20 -26.50
C VAL A 18 15.60 13.67 -25.93
N LEU A 19 14.64 14.03 -26.79
CA LEU A 19 13.30 14.44 -26.37
C LEU A 19 12.56 13.33 -25.63
N HIS A 20 12.65 12.09 -26.12
CA HIS A 20 12.05 10.93 -25.48
C HIS A 20 12.62 10.70 -24.06
N ARG A 21 13.95 10.65 -23.92
CA ARG A 21 14.63 10.44 -22.63
C ARG A 21 14.35 11.58 -21.63
N LEU A 22 14.21 12.82 -22.09
CA LEU A 22 13.79 13.94 -21.25
C LEU A 22 12.36 13.77 -20.73
N GLY A 23 11.45 13.29 -21.58
CA GLY A 23 10.09 12.94 -21.19
C GLY A 23 10.04 11.83 -20.14
N GLU A 24 10.79 10.75 -20.35
CA GLU A 24 10.92 9.66 -19.37
C GLU A 24 11.49 10.16 -18.04
N GLN A 25 12.54 10.97 -18.07
CA GLN A 25 13.15 11.49 -16.85
C GLN A 25 12.18 12.39 -16.08
N ARG A 26 11.41 13.23 -16.78
CA ARG A 26 10.34 14.03 -16.17
C ARG A 26 9.27 13.16 -15.52
N ARG A 27 8.81 12.10 -16.20
CA ARG A 27 7.83 11.15 -15.64
C ARG A 27 8.38 10.42 -14.43
N ARG A 28 9.64 9.99 -14.47
CA ARG A 28 10.33 9.33 -13.36
C ARG A 28 10.46 10.24 -12.14
N ILE A 29 10.85 11.49 -12.33
CA ILE A 29 10.92 12.48 -11.24
C ILE A 29 9.53 12.75 -10.68
N ALA A 30 8.53 12.95 -11.54
CA ALA A 30 7.15 13.19 -11.11
C ALA A 30 6.54 11.99 -10.39
N SER A 31 6.92 10.75 -10.74
CA SER A 31 6.50 9.55 -10.02
C SER A 31 7.16 9.49 -8.64
N ARG A 32 8.48 9.68 -8.57
CA ARG A 32 9.23 9.65 -7.29
C ARG A 32 8.80 10.75 -6.31
N ARG A 33 8.30 11.88 -6.82
CA ARG A 33 7.71 12.96 -6.02
C ARG A 33 6.21 12.80 -5.79
N ARG A 34 5.57 11.81 -6.42
CA ARG A 34 4.17 11.43 -6.14
C ARG A 34 4.09 10.31 -5.10
N ASP A 35 5.23 9.66 -4.80
CA ASP A 35 5.42 8.69 -3.72
C ASP A 35 5.48 9.36 -2.33
N ASP A 36 4.81 10.51 -2.15
CA ASP A 36 4.46 10.98 -0.80
C ASP A 36 3.53 9.89 -0.26
N GLY A 37 3.97 9.17 0.78
CA GLY A 37 3.37 7.93 1.26
C GLY A 37 1.90 8.09 1.72
N TRP A 38 1.45 7.22 2.63
CA TRP A 38 0.08 7.30 3.16
C TRP A 38 -0.30 8.69 3.71
N GLU A 39 0.70 9.51 4.06
CA GLU A 39 0.60 10.93 4.45
C GLU A 39 -0.17 11.81 3.45
N ARG A 40 -0.13 11.50 2.15
CA ARG A 40 -0.88 12.24 1.12
C ARG A 40 -2.39 12.04 1.23
N TYR A 41 -2.82 10.91 1.76
CA TYR A 41 -4.23 10.60 1.96
C TYR A 41 -4.65 11.11 3.32
N ALA A 42 -5.05 12.38 3.38
CA ALA A 42 -5.63 12.96 4.59
C ALA A 42 -6.76 12.04 5.08
N SER A 43 -6.65 11.57 6.32
CA SER A 43 -7.67 10.73 6.94
C SER A 43 -8.94 11.55 7.05
N ARG A 44 -9.90 11.30 6.15
CA ARG A 44 -11.24 11.84 6.32
C ARG A 44 -11.86 11.22 7.56
N PRO A 45 -12.71 11.95 8.30
CA PRO A 45 -13.49 11.37 9.37
C PRO A 45 -14.22 10.15 8.83
N LEU A 46 -13.91 8.97 9.37
CA LEU A 46 -14.59 7.76 8.99
C LEU A 46 -15.99 7.81 9.58
N HIS A 47 -17.00 7.74 8.73
CA HIS A 47 -18.35 7.51 9.21
C HIS A 47 -18.45 6.05 9.70
N PRO A 48 -19.01 5.81 10.89
CA PRO A 48 -19.22 4.44 11.35
C PRO A 48 -20.21 3.75 10.40
N VAL A 49 -19.70 2.86 9.55
CA VAL A 49 -20.50 2.08 8.61
C VAL A 49 -21.34 1.02 9.36
N LEU A 50 -20.98 0.78 10.62
CA LEU A 50 -21.31 -0.45 11.33
C LEU A 50 -21.83 -0.11 12.73
N LEU A 51 -23.02 0.48 12.71
CA LEU A 51 -23.70 0.99 13.90
C LEU A 51 -24.05 -0.18 14.85
N GLY A 52 -23.87 0.04 16.15
CA GLY A 52 -24.24 -0.92 17.20
C GLY A 52 -23.34 -2.15 17.30
N TRP A 53 -22.25 -2.25 16.53
CA TRP A 53 -21.34 -3.40 16.57
C TRP A 53 -20.67 -3.60 17.92
N ARG A 54 -20.34 -2.50 18.60
CA ARG A 54 -19.79 -2.58 19.94
C ARG A 54 -20.76 -3.28 20.89
N ASP A 55 -22.02 -2.88 20.86
CA ASP A 55 -23.05 -3.46 21.72
C ASP A 55 -23.36 -4.90 21.33
N ALA A 56 -23.38 -5.21 20.03
CA ALA A 56 -23.55 -6.58 19.53
C ALA A 56 -22.41 -7.50 19.97
N ALA A 57 -21.16 -7.02 19.94
CA ALA A 57 -20.00 -7.77 20.44
C ALA A 57 -20.07 -7.95 21.97
N LEU A 58 -20.52 -6.94 22.70
CA LEU A 58 -20.72 -7.01 24.14
C LEU A 58 -21.89 -7.93 24.53
N ALA A 59 -22.91 -8.06 23.68
CA ALA A 59 -24.05 -8.95 23.87
C ALA A 59 -23.84 -10.35 23.28
N ALA A 60 -22.65 -10.65 22.74
CA ALA A 60 -22.37 -11.92 22.10
C ALA A 60 -22.63 -13.12 23.01
N THR A 61 -23.26 -14.14 22.46
CA THR A 61 -23.49 -15.44 23.12
C THR A 61 -22.15 -16.14 23.43
N PRO A 62 -22.12 -17.09 24.38
CA PRO A 62 -20.89 -17.84 24.69
C PRO A 62 -20.26 -18.51 23.46
N ALA A 63 -21.06 -19.10 22.59
CA ALA A 63 -20.60 -19.72 21.34
C ALA A 63 -19.96 -18.70 20.39
N GLN A 64 -20.58 -17.52 20.24
CA GLN A 64 -20.01 -16.44 19.42
C GLN A 64 -18.69 -15.91 20.00
N ARG A 65 -18.58 -15.79 21.33
CA ARG A 65 -17.32 -15.38 21.98
C ARG A 65 -16.20 -16.37 21.74
N GLN A 66 -16.49 -17.67 21.82
CA GLN A 66 -15.51 -18.71 21.46
C GLN A 66 -15.09 -18.62 20.00
N ALA A 67 -16.03 -18.42 19.08
CA ALA A 67 -15.72 -18.25 17.66
C ALA A 67 -14.84 -17.02 17.41
N ILE A 68 -15.15 -15.88 18.06
CA ILE A 68 -14.36 -14.65 17.98
C ILE A 68 -12.95 -14.88 18.55
N ALA A 69 -12.82 -15.53 19.71
CA ALA A 69 -11.53 -15.82 20.33
C ALA A 69 -10.66 -16.73 19.44
N ALA A 70 -11.25 -17.78 18.86
CA ALA A 70 -10.55 -18.69 17.96
C ALA A 70 -10.08 -17.99 16.67
N ALA A 71 -10.92 -17.13 16.09
CA ALA A 71 -10.56 -16.33 14.93
C ALA A 71 -9.44 -15.32 15.25
N ALA A 72 -9.50 -14.68 16.41
CA ALA A 72 -8.46 -13.76 16.88
C ALA A 72 -7.12 -14.48 17.07
N GLN A 73 -7.10 -15.65 17.71
CA GLN A 73 -5.87 -16.45 17.88
C GLN A 73 -5.25 -16.85 16.55
N LYS A 74 -6.05 -17.33 15.58
CA LYS A 74 -5.55 -17.66 14.23
C LYS A 74 -4.96 -16.44 13.53
N THR A 75 -5.65 -15.30 13.61
CA THR A 75 -5.20 -14.05 12.99
C THR A 75 -3.87 -13.59 13.60
N LEU A 76 -3.74 -13.62 14.93
CA LEU A 76 -2.50 -13.29 15.63
C LEU A 76 -1.37 -14.28 15.33
N GLY A 77 -1.70 -15.55 15.10
CA GLY A 77 -0.79 -16.59 14.60
C GLY A 77 -0.46 -16.49 13.11
N GLY A 78 -0.82 -15.39 12.45
CA GLY A 78 -0.53 -15.14 11.03
C GLY A 78 -1.46 -15.85 10.04
N GLN A 79 -2.48 -16.57 10.52
CA GLN A 79 -3.43 -17.32 9.69
C GLN A 79 -4.77 -16.57 9.61
N PHE A 80 -4.84 -15.58 8.73
CA PHE A 80 -6.06 -14.79 8.54
C PHE A 80 -6.94 -15.38 7.43
N SER A 81 -8.23 -15.60 7.73
CA SER A 81 -9.24 -16.02 6.76
C SER A 81 -10.54 -15.25 6.96
N ALA A 82 -11.06 -14.67 5.89
CA ALA A 82 -12.30 -13.89 5.89
C ALA A 82 -12.96 -13.92 4.51
N LEU A 83 -14.30 -13.86 4.47
CA LEU A 83 -15.09 -13.81 3.22
C LEU A 83 -14.76 -14.95 2.23
N GLY A 84 -14.47 -16.15 2.75
CA GLY A 84 -14.11 -17.32 1.94
C GLY A 84 -12.70 -17.28 1.34
N ARG A 85 -11.87 -16.31 1.73
CA ARG A 85 -10.47 -16.21 1.30
C ARG A 85 -9.54 -16.36 2.49
N THR A 86 -8.46 -17.12 2.29
CA THR A 86 -7.38 -17.26 3.25
C THR A 86 -6.17 -16.51 2.73
N TRP A 87 -5.62 -15.62 3.56
CA TRP A 87 -4.44 -14.85 3.23
C TRP A 87 -3.18 -15.68 3.48
N PRO A 88 -2.08 -15.39 2.77
CA PRO A 88 -0.80 -16.05 3.04
C PRO A 88 -0.37 -15.81 4.49
N PRO A 89 0.33 -16.78 5.11
CA PRO A 89 0.83 -16.64 6.48
C PRO A 89 1.65 -15.37 6.63
N ARG A 90 1.41 -14.63 7.72
CA ARG A 90 2.27 -13.50 8.07
C ARG A 90 3.64 -14.03 8.51
N ASP A 91 4.71 -13.42 8.02
CA ASP A 91 6.04 -13.68 8.57
C ASP A 91 6.05 -13.30 10.08
N PRO A 92 6.69 -14.12 10.93
CA PRO A 92 6.97 -13.71 12.30
C PRO A 92 7.98 -12.56 12.25
N ASP A 93 7.67 -11.46 12.94
CA ASP A 93 8.62 -10.36 13.16
C ASP A 93 9.77 -10.82 14.08
#